data_AF-A0A9X0QET1-F1
#
_entry.id   AF-A0A9X0QET1-F1
#
_cell.length_a   1.000
_cell.length_b   1.000
_cell.length_c   1.000
_cell.angle_alpha   90.00
_cell.angle_beta   90.00
_cell.angle_gamma   90.00
#
_symmetry.space_group_name_H-M   'P 1'
#
loop_
_entity.id
_entity.type
_entity.pdbx_description
1 polymer ?
#
loop_
_entity_poly.entity_id
_entity_poly.type
_entity_poly.pdbx_seq_one_letter_code
_entity_poly.pdbx_strand_id
1 'polypeptide(L)'
;MTFAPRTLVTTFVLAALSLIAAAQTPAPNTTGWESEALKLRLFYPSDLVKGDPEKILHDGHLTLFNVDNPKLAAETHCLRPALLLELPQSGPAQTTETQPAEDGATRVTVKPAVTASILLAELDIDCLNAEHESSSTTLLSDLAEIVIKVPGMKSIAQPAWYNVGWQKVHMAASQGQAQPPQPPDSKNPAVPQSLYAMGISTNWNSHLLVWYFSSNNIDTLNRITKTTVRFGRAEAAPLYPLAMGTAAP
;
A
#
# COMPACT_ATOMS: atom_id res chain seq x y z
N MET A 1 -58.47 -15.62 -31.38
CA MET A 1 -57.89 -15.30 -30.05
C MET A 1 -56.68 -16.19 -29.87
N THR A 2 -55.49 -15.62 -29.90
CA THR A 2 -54.24 -16.37 -29.77
C THR A 2 -53.30 -15.51 -28.92
N PHE A 3 -53.02 -16.00 -27.72
CA PHE A 3 -52.19 -15.31 -26.72
C PHE A 3 -50.71 -15.48 -27.08
N ALA A 4 -49.97 -14.37 -27.20
CA ALA A 4 -48.51 -14.37 -27.25
C ALA A 4 -47.96 -14.18 -25.82
N PRO A 5 -46.97 -14.97 -25.38
CA PRO A 5 -46.34 -14.76 -24.09
C PRO A 5 -45.32 -13.62 -24.18
N ARG A 6 -45.42 -12.64 -23.27
CA ARG A 6 -44.41 -11.60 -23.07
C ARG A 6 -43.26 -12.17 -22.24
N THR A 7 -42.13 -12.39 -22.88
CA THR A 7 -40.85 -12.67 -22.21
C THR A 7 -40.35 -11.38 -21.56
N LEU A 8 -40.37 -11.32 -20.22
CA LEU A 8 -39.71 -10.27 -19.45
C LEU A 8 -38.21 -10.51 -19.51
N VAL A 9 -37.51 -9.72 -20.32
CA VAL A 9 -36.04 -9.62 -20.28
C VAL A 9 -35.70 -8.68 -19.13
N THR A 10 -35.37 -9.24 -17.97
CA THR A 10 -34.75 -8.52 -16.85
C THR A 10 -33.34 -8.13 -17.24
N THR A 11 -33.17 -6.88 -17.68
CA THR A 11 -31.86 -6.29 -17.95
C THR A 11 -31.22 -5.94 -16.60
N PHE A 12 -30.30 -6.78 -16.13
CA PHE A 12 -29.39 -6.42 -15.05
C PHE A 12 -28.43 -5.34 -15.58
N VAL A 13 -28.65 -4.09 -15.19
CA VAL A 13 -27.67 -3.02 -15.40
C VAL A 13 -26.58 -3.21 -14.35
N LEU A 14 -25.49 -3.88 -14.71
CA LEU A 14 -24.24 -3.77 -13.97
C LEU A 14 -23.74 -2.33 -14.10
N ALA A 15 -23.96 -1.52 -13.07
CA ALA A 15 -23.30 -0.24 -12.93
C ALA A 15 -21.81 -0.49 -12.62
N ALA A 16 -21.00 -0.61 -13.67
CA ALA A 16 -19.55 -0.53 -13.55
C ALA A 16 -19.19 0.91 -13.16
N LEU A 17 -19.02 1.17 -11.88
CA LEU A 17 -18.43 2.39 -11.33
C LEU A 17 -16.99 2.50 -11.85
N SER A 18 -16.84 3.06 -13.04
CA SER A 18 -15.56 3.38 -13.62
C SER A 18 -15.00 4.58 -12.85
N LEU A 19 -14.15 4.32 -11.87
CA LEU A 19 -13.36 5.34 -11.19
C LEU A 19 -12.38 5.95 -12.20
N ILE A 20 -12.82 6.99 -12.91
CA ILE A 20 -11.93 7.82 -13.73
C ILE A 20 -11.25 8.78 -12.74
N ALA A 21 -10.03 8.46 -12.34
CA ALA A 21 -9.18 9.40 -11.61
C ALA A 21 -8.91 10.60 -12.54
N ALA A 22 -9.62 11.71 -12.35
CA ALA A 22 -9.37 12.94 -13.08
C ALA A 22 -7.97 13.47 -12.75
N ALA A 23 -7.33 14.12 -13.71
CA ALA A 23 -6.06 14.78 -13.51
C ALA A 23 -6.13 15.80 -12.38
N GLN A 24 -5.12 15.77 -11.50
CA GLN A 24 -5.06 16.64 -10.34
C GLN A 24 -3.71 17.37 -10.32
N THR A 25 -3.76 18.70 -10.23
CA THR A 25 -2.59 19.47 -9.78
C THR A 25 -2.14 18.92 -8.42
N PRO A 26 -0.84 18.66 -8.21
CA PRO A 26 -0.35 18.18 -6.92
C PRO A 26 -0.85 19.07 -5.78
N ALA A 27 -1.26 18.46 -4.68
CA ALA A 27 -1.75 19.19 -3.52
C ALA A 27 -0.68 20.19 -3.02
N PRO A 28 -1.09 21.32 -2.42
CA PRO A 28 -0.14 22.20 -1.73
C PRO A 28 0.62 21.39 -0.66
N ASN A 29 1.91 21.67 -0.48
CA ASN A 29 2.83 20.93 0.40
C ASN A 29 3.13 19.49 -0.05
N THR A 30 3.42 19.33 -1.34
CA THR A 30 3.98 18.09 -1.89
C THR A 30 5.42 18.28 -2.38
N THR A 31 6.23 17.24 -2.21
CA THR A 31 7.59 17.16 -2.71
C THR A 31 7.62 16.23 -3.92
N GLY A 32 8.39 16.60 -4.95
CA GLY A 32 8.55 15.81 -6.17
C GLY A 32 9.76 14.87 -6.12
N TRP A 33 9.60 13.65 -6.61
CA TRP A 33 10.70 12.75 -6.98
C TRP A 33 10.52 12.28 -8.42
N GLU A 34 11.61 12.13 -9.15
CA GLU A 34 11.60 11.71 -10.55
C GLU A 34 12.67 10.65 -10.77
N SER A 35 12.32 9.61 -11.53
CA SER A 35 13.24 8.58 -12.01
C SER A 35 13.28 8.60 -13.52
N GLU A 36 14.45 8.88 -14.08
CA GLU A 36 14.68 8.82 -15.52
C GLU A 36 14.61 7.40 -16.06
N ALA A 37 15.11 6.42 -15.30
CA ALA A 37 15.08 5.00 -15.66
C ALA A 37 13.64 4.49 -15.77
N LEU A 38 12.80 4.79 -14.77
CA LEU A 38 11.40 4.38 -14.75
C LEU A 38 10.49 5.33 -15.55
N LYS A 39 11.01 6.46 -16.05
CA LYS A 39 10.22 7.55 -16.69
C LYS A 39 8.96 7.91 -15.91
N LEU A 40 9.13 8.08 -14.60
CA LEU A 40 8.05 8.23 -13.66
C LEU A 40 8.36 9.37 -12.69
N ARG A 41 7.33 10.14 -12.33
CA ARG A 41 7.43 11.19 -11.32
C ARG A 41 6.37 10.99 -10.24
N LEU A 42 6.77 11.08 -8.97
CA LEU A 42 5.87 11.08 -7.83
C LEU A 42 5.78 12.46 -7.20
N PHE A 43 4.62 12.79 -6.65
CA PHE A 43 4.41 13.94 -5.78
C PHE A 43 3.78 13.44 -4.47
N TYR A 44 4.53 13.53 -3.38
CA TYR A 44 4.20 12.95 -2.08
C TYR A 44 4.18 14.03 -0.98
N PRO A 45 3.55 13.79 0.19
CA PRO A 45 3.51 14.76 1.29
C PRO A 45 4.92 15.25 1.70
N SER A 46 5.11 16.57 1.79
CA SER A 46 6.44 17.16 2.01
C SER A 46 7.11 16.85 3.35
N ASP A 47 6.36 16.33 4.32
CA ASP A 47 6.86 15.88 5.61
C ASP A 47 7.46 14.47 5.57
N LEU A 48 7.30 13.72 4.48
CA LEU A 48 8.05 12.49 4.24
C LEU A 48 9.45 12.81 3.74
N VAL A 49 10.46 12.16 4.34
CA VAL A 49 11.86 12.29 3.95
C VAL A 49 12.33 11.04 3.23
N LYS A 50 13.30 11.19 2.32
CA LYS A 50 13.91 10.05 1.64
C LYS A 50 14.72 9.23 2.64
N GLY A 51 14.39 7.95 2.74
CA GLY A 51 15.18 6.96 3.47
C GLY A 51 16.18 6.25 2.54
N ASP A 52 16.89 5.28 3.10
CA ASP A 52 17.72 4.35 2.34
C ASP A 52 16.85 3.16 1.88
N PRO A 53 16.55 3.04 0.57
CA PRO A 53 15.72 1.95 0.07
C PRO A 53 16.34 0.56 0.27
N GLU A 54 17.66 0.45 0.28
CA GLU A 54 18.37 -0.84 0.45
C GLU A 54 18.31 -1.31 1.91
N LYS A 55 18.31 -0.37 2.85
CA LYS A 55 18.18 -0.66 4.28
C LYS A 55 16.91 -1.45 4.60
N ILE A 56 15.86 -1.29 3.80
CA ILE A 56 14.62 -2.05 3.98
C ILE A 56 14.76 -3.54 3.67
N LEU A 57 15.58 -3.90 2.68
CA LEU A 57 15.88 -5.30 2.36
C LEU A 57 16.75 -5.93 3.45
N HIS A 58 17.64 -5.14 4.06
CA HIS A 58 18.57 -5.60 5.08
C HIS A 58 17.96 -5.69 6.48
N ASP A 59 17.17 -4.69 6.88
CA ASP A 59 16.65 -4.59 8.25
C ASP A 59 15.32 -5.34 8.42
N GLY A 60 14.79 -5.94 7.35
CA GLY A 60 13.51 -6.65 7.37
C GLY A 60 12.31 -5.73 7.65
N HIS A 61 12.49 -4.41 7.52
CA HIS A 61 11.50 -3.39 7.86
C HIS A 61 10.25 -3.44 6.97
N LEU A 62 10.43 -3.94 5.74
CA LEU A 62 9.35 -4.55 5.01
C LEU A 62 9.07 -5.91 5.65
N THR A 63 7.96 -6.04 6.36
CA THR A 63 7.49 -7.33 6.89
C THR A 63 7.24 -8.40 5.81
N LEU A 64 7.53 -8.09 4.54
CA LEU A 64 7.69 -8.99 3.38
C LEU A 64 8.61 -10.19 3.61
N PHE A 65 9.49 -10.15 4.61
CA PHE A 65 10.48 -11.21 4.85
C PHE A 65 10.04 -12.25 5.87
N ASN A 66 8.89 -12.06 6.53
CA ASN A 66 8.37 -13.02 7.50
C ASN A 66 7.25 -13.87 6.89
N VAL A 67 7.47 -14.29 5.64
CA VAL A 67 6.55 -15.18 4.95
C VAL A 67 7.01 -16.61 5.22
N ASP A 68 6.21 -17.36 5.96
CA ASP A 68 6.39 -18.81 6.12
C ASP A 68 6.23 -19.61 4.80
N ASN A 69 6.03 -18.91 3.67
CA ASN A 69 5.98 -19.50 2.35
C ASN A 69 7.34 -19.30 1.64
N PRO A 70 8.16 -20.36 1.50
CA PRO A 70 9.49 -20.29 0.91
C PRO A 70 9.49 -19.87 -0.57
N LYS A 71 8.36 -20.06 -1.27
CA LYS A 71 8.20 -19.54 -2.65
C LYS A 71 8.16 -18.01 -2.67
N LEU A 72 7.51 -17.41 -1.67
CA LEU A 72 7.36 -15.95 -1.52
C LEU A 72 8.67 -15.27 -1.10
N ALA A 73 9.45 -15.91 -0.24
CA ALA A 73 10.77 -15.40 0.16
C ALA A 73 11.75 -15.36 -1.02
N ALA A 74 11.67 -16.31 -1.94
CA ALA A 74 12.47 -16.30 -3.17
C ALA A 74 12.07 -15.15 -4.11
N GLU A 75 10.77 -14.86 -4.22
CA GLU A 75 10.25 -13.80 -5.10
C GLU A 75 10.56 -12.38 -4.57
N THR A 76 10.67 -12.18 -3.24
CA THR A 76 11.04 -10.87 -2.66
C THR A 76 12.52 -10.51 -2.84
N HIS A 77 13.42 -11.48 -3.05
CA HIS A 77 14.81 -11.22 -3.45
C HIS A 77 14.93 -10.63 -4.87
N CYS A 78 13.86 -10.74 -5.67
CA CYS A 78 13.78 -10.15 -6.99
C CYS A 78 13.25 -8.70 -6.97
N LEU A 79 12.89 -8.17 -5.79
CA LEU A 79 12.51 -6.77 -5.64
C LEU A 79 13.74 -5.89 -5.52
N ARG A 80 13.83 -4.91 -6.42
CA ARG A 80 14.84 -3.85 -6.44
C ARG A 80 14.20 -2.55 -5.97
N PRO A 81 14.40 -2.14 -4.72
CA PRO A 81 13.77 -0.94 -4.20
C PRO A 81 14.36 0.30 -4.86
N ALA A 82 13.50 1.18 -5.38
CA ALA A 82 13.88 2.38 -6.12
C ALA A 82 13.70 3.67 -5.31
N LEU A 83 12.77 3.67 -4.35
CA LEU A 83 12.48 4.81 -3.50
C LEU A 83 11.89 4.36 -2.17
N LEU A 84 12.43 4.91 -1.08
CA LEU A 84 11.82 4.86 0.24
C LEU A 84 11.55 6.29 0.74
N LEU A 85 10.34 6.51 1.21
CA LEU A 85 9.90 7.72 1.90
C LEU A 85 9.35 7.36 3.27
N GLU A 86 9.75 8.08 4.30
CA GLU A 86 9.34 7.80 5.68
C GLU A 86 9.01 9.08 6.44
N LEU A 87 8.11 8.99 7.41
CA LEU A 87 8.00 10.04 8.41
C LEU A 87 9.27 10.04 9.28
N PRO A 88 9.94 11.19 9.44
CA PRO A 88 11.10 11.27 10.31
C PRO A 88 10.69 10.97 11.75
N GLN A 89 11.40 10.05 12.40
CA GLN A 89 11.22 9.75 13.82
C GLN A 89 11.88 10.85 14.67
N SER A 90 11.27 12.03 14.70
CA SER A 90 11.70 13.13 15.55
C SER A 90 10.83 13.17 16.81
N GLY A 91 11.26 12.49 17.88
CA GLY A 91 10.59 12.53 19.18
C GLY A 91 10.60 11.21 19.95
N PRO A 92 10.04 11.18 21.17
CA PRO A 92 9.90 9.95 21.94
C PRO A 92 8.97 8.97 21.21
N ALA A 93 9.29 7.68 21.24
CA ALA A 93 8.53 6.62 20.56
C ALA A 93 7.07 6.50 21.02
N GLN A 94 6.76 7.06 22.18
CA GLN A 94 5.43 7.10 22.77
C GLN A 94 5.21 8.44 23.48
N THR A 95 3.99 8.94 23.44
CA THR A 95 3.54 10.09 24.21
C THR A 95 2.49 9.65 25.22
N THR A 96 2.47 10.32 26.36
CA THR A 96 1.53 10.03 27.44
C THR A 96 0.50 11.13 27.50
N GLU A 97 -0.75 10.82 27.18
CA GLU A 97 -1.87 11.74 27.33
C GLU A 97 -2.59 11.46 28.64
N THR A 98 -2.77 12.51 29.43
CA THR A 98 -3.38 12.43 30.76
C THR A 98 -4.70 13.19 30.71
N GLN A 99 -5.83 12.49 30.83
CA GLN A 99 -7.17 13.09 30.83
C GLN A 99 -7.90 12.81 32.15
N PRO A 100 -8.67 13.78 32.68
CA PRO A 100 -9.60 13.51 33.77
C PRO A 100 -10.66 12.51 33.30
N ALA A 101 -10.82 11.39 34.00
CA ALA A 101 -11.94 10.50 33.81
C ALA A 101 -13.18 11.05 34.53
N GLU A 102 -14.38 10.64 34.09
CA GLU A 102 -15.66 11.12 34.64
C GLU A 102 -15.83 10.82 36.14
N ASP A 103 -15.08 9.86 36.68
CA ASP A 103 -15.06 9.49 38.10
C ASP A 103 -14.05 10.31 38.94
N GLY A 104 -13.38 11.30 38.35
CA GLY A 104 -12.33 12.08 39.00
C GLY A 104 -10.97 11.38 39.07
N ALA A 105 -10.84 10.16 38.55
CA ALA A 105 -9.55 9.51 38.39
C ALA A 105 -8.78 10.08 37.20
N THR A 106 -7.47 9.87 37.19
CA THR A 106 -6.62 10.28 36.06
C THR A 106 -6.46 9.11 35.10
N ARG A 107 -6.97 9.25 33.86
CA ARG A 107 -6.71 8.28 32.79
C ARG A 107 -5.43 8.64 32.07
N VAL A 108 -4.48 7.72 32.07
CA VAL A 108 -3.21 7.82 31.35
C VAL A 108 -3.29 6.94 30.12
N THR A 109 -3.23 7.54 28.93
CA THR A 109 -3.22 6.83 27.65
C THR A 109 -1.85 6.99 27.00
N VAL A 110 -1.17 5.87 26.74
CA VAL A 110 0.09 5.85 26.00
C VAL A 110 -0.23 5.74 24.52
N LYS A 111 0.14 6.75 23.74
CA LYS A 111 -0.02 6.77 22.28
C LYS A 111 1.34 6.53 21.61
N PRO A 112 1.47 5.53 20.73
CA PRO A 112 2.69 5.38 19.96
C PRO A 112 2.88 6.57 19.02
N ALA A 113 4.13 6.92 18.74
CA ALA A 113 4.47 7.87 17.69
C ALA A 113 3.90 7.37 16.35
N VAL A 114 3.34 8.29 15.56
CA VAL A 114 2.81 7.94 14.25
C VAL A 114 3.95 7.58 13.32
N THR A 115 3.84 6.42 12.68
CA THR A 115 4.79 5.96 11.65
C THR A 115 4.08 5.92 10.31
N ALA A 116 4.79 6.23 9.24
CA ALA A 116 4.29 6.04 7.89
C ALA A 116 5.45 5.86 6.90
N SER A 117 5.26 5.01 5.90
CA SER A 117 6.22 4.80 4.83
C SER A 117 5.55 4.62 3.47
N ILE A 118 6.28 5.02 2.42
CA ILE A 118 6.01 4.68 1.03
C ILE A 118 7.28 4.05 0.48
N LEU A 119 7.17 2.82 0.02
CA LEU A 119 8.20 2.16 -0.77
C LEU A 119 7.72 2.01 -2.20
N LEU A 120 8.61 2.27 -3.16
CA LEU A 120 8.50 1.83 -4.54
C LEU A 120 9.63 0.85 -4.82
N ALA A 121 9.29 -0.34 -5.30
CA ALA A 121 10.24 -1.33 -5.78
C ALA A 121 9.87 -1.82 -7.18
N GLU A 122 10.87 -2.25 -7.92
CA GLU A 122 10.72 -2.93 -9.20
C GLU A 122 10.93 -4.43 -9.00
N LEU A 123 10.06 -5.26 -9.57
CA LEU A 123 10.26 -6.70 -9.63
C LEU A 123 11.04 -7.06 -10.89
N ASP A 124 12.20 -7.66 -10.69
CA ASP A 124 13.01 -8.25 -11.74
C ASP A 124 12.43 -9.60 -12.17
N ILE A 125 11.76 -9.63 -13.32
CA ILE A 125 11.17 -10.87 -13.86
C ILE A 125 12.24 -11.90 -14.19
N ASP A 126 13.43 -11.48 -14.62
CA ASP A 126 14.51 -12.40 -14.97
C ASP A 126 15.05 -13.15 -13.73
N CYS A 127 14.80 -12.60 -12.54
CA CYS A 127 15.08 -13.25 -11.26
C CYS A 127 13.98 -14.24 -10.84
N LEU A 128 12.76 -14.15 -11.40
CA LEU A 128 11.70 -15.11 -11.15
C LEU A 128 11.95 -16.39 -11.95
N ASN A 129 11.71 -17.55 -11.33
CA ASN A 129 11.77 -18.83 -12.04
C ASN A 129 10.81 -18.83 -13.24
N ALA A 130 11.25 -19.44 -14.36
CA ALA A 130 10.61 -19.47 -15.68
C ALA A 130 9.13 -19.90 -15.72
N GLU A 131 8.58 -20.43 -14.62
CA GLU A 131 7.14 -20.74 -14.51
C GLU A 131 6.24 -19.49 -14.43
N HIS A 132 6.80 -18.29 -14.17
CA HIS A 132 6.05 -17.04 -14.03
C HIS A 132 6.09 -16.14 -15.28
N GLU A 133 6.55 -16.66 -16.42
CA GLU A 133 6.69 -15.93 -17.70
C GLU A 133 5.37 -15.41 -18.32
N SER A 134 4.23 -15.58 -17.64
CA SER A 134 3.00 -14.94 -18.07
C SER A 134 2.86 -13.56 -17.42
N SER A 135 2.90 -12.52 -18.26
CA SER A 135 2.46 -11.14 -18.00
C SER A 135 0.96 -11.02 -17.68
N SER A 136 0.41 -12.04 -17.02
CA SER A 136 -1.00 -12.14 -16.71
C SER A 136 -1.33 -11.15 -15.60
N THR A 137 -2.50 -10.53 -15.73
CA THR A 137 -3.14 -9.73 -14.68
C THR A 137 -3.13 -10.41 -13.31
N THR A 138 -3.01 -11.74 -13.28
CA THR A 138 -2.83 -12.54 -12.06
C THR A 138 -1.54 -12.18 -11.33
N LEU A 139 -0.39 -12.10 -12.02
CA LEU A 139 0.88 -11.73 -11.39
C LEU A 139 0.81 -10.35 -10.75
N LEU A 140 0.24 -9.36 -11.42
CA LEU A 140 0.08 -8.02 -10.83
C LEU A 140 -0.84 -8.06 -9.60
N SER A 141 -1.97 -8.77 -9.68
CA SER A 141 -2.86 -8.94 -8.53
C SER A 141 -2.12 -9.59 -7.35
N ASP A 142 -1.39 -10.67 -7.62
CA ASP A 142 -0.62 -11.40 -6.63
C ASP A 142 0.44 -10.49 -6.00
N LEU A 143 1.14 -9.67 -6.78
CA LEU A 143 2.12 -8.71 -6.28
C LEU A 143 1.50 -7.62 -5.40
N ALA A 144 0.30 -7.14 -5.70
CA ALA A 144 -0.38 -6.18 -4.83
C ALA A 144 -0.75 -6.82 -3.48
N GLU A 145 -1.13 -8.11 -3.48
CA GLU A 145 -1.45 -8.85 -2.26
C GLU A 145 -0.22 -9.29 -1.47
N ILE A 146 0.82 -9.75 -2.16
CA ILE A 146 2.03 -10.33 -1.55
C ILE A 146 2.66 -9.32 -0.60
N VAL A 147 2.67 -8.06 -1.01
CA VAL A 147 3.41 -7.02 -0.27
C VAL A 147 2.73 -6.61 1.02
N ILE A 148 1.49 -7.02 1.23
CA ILE A 148 0.70 -6.71 2.43
C ILE A 148 0.40 -7.94 3.28
N LYS A 149 0.95 -9.11 2.92
CA LYS A 149 0.85 -10.35 3.70
C LYS A 149 1.84 -10.32 4.85
N VAL A 150 1.42 -9.67 5.93
CA VAL A 150 2.18 -9.55 7.18
C VAL A 150 1.53 -10.44 8.24
N PRO A 151 2.30 -11.25 8.99
CA PRO A 151 1.77 -12.04 10.10
C PRO A 151 0.99 -11.17 11.10
N GLY A 152 -0.22 -11.61 11.45
CA GLY A 152 -1.14 -10.89 12.33
C GLY A 152 -2.02 -9.83 11.63
N MET A 153 -1.88 -9.63 10.32
CA MET A 153 -2.75 -8.75 9.52
C MET A 153 -3.77 -9.55 8.69
N LYS A 154 -4.91 -8.93 8.40
CA LYS A 154 -6.00 -9.48 7.57
C LYS A 154 -6.36 -8.50 6.46
N SER A 155 -6.78 -9.02 5.31
CA SER A 155 -7.26 -8.19 4.22
C SER A 155 -8.48 -7.35 4.66
N ILE A 156 -8.50 -6.08 4.24
CA ILE A 156 -9.58 -5.11 4.51
C ILE A 156 -10.27 -4.62 3.24
N ALA A 157 -9.72 -4.95 2.08
CA ALA A 157 -10.29 -4.65 0.78
C ALA A 157 -10.14 -5.87 -0.11
N GLN A 158 -11.20 -6.20 -0.84
CA GLN A 158 -11.08 -7.17 -1.93
C GLN A 158 -10.03 -6.65 -2.92
N PRO A 159 -9.11 -7.52 -3.39
CA PRO A 159 -8.19 -7.17 -4.46
C PRO A 159 -8.97 -6.55 -5.63
N ALA A 160 -8.54 -5.38 -6.06
CA ALA A 160 -9.23 -4.60 -7.07
C ALA A 160 -8.24 -4.07 -8.10
N TRP A 161 -8.76 -3.68 -9.25
CA TRP A 161 -7.99 -2.94 -10.24
C TRP A 161 -8.76 -1.69 -10.67
N TYR A 162 -8.03 -0.66 -11.05
CA TYR A 162 -8.56 0.59 -11.57
C TYR A 162 -7.50 1.27 -12.44
N ASN A 163 -7.87 2.38 -13.07
CA ASN A 163 -6.93 3.16 -13.88
C ASN A 163 -6.46 4.40 -13.12
N VAL A 164 -5.16 4.63 -13.12
CA VAL A 164 -4.53 5.88 -12.70
C VAL A 164 -4.11 6.62 -13.97
N GLY A 165 -4.88 7.63 -14.36
CA GLY A 165 -4.85 8.15 -15.72
C GLY A 165 -5.25 7.05 -16.71
N TRP A 166 -4.30 6.59 -17.52
CA TRP A 166 -4.50 5.49 -18.48
C TRP A 166 -3.80 4.19 -18.06
N GLN A 167 -3.05 4.20 -16.95
CA GLN A 167 -2.31 3.04 -16.47
C GLN A 167 -3.20 2.18 -15.58
N LYS A 168 -3.34 0.90 -15.92
CA LYS A 168 -4.05 -0.07 -15.06
C LYS A 168 -3.18 -0.42 -13.86
N VAL A 169 -3.73 -0.32 -12.66
CA VAL A 169 -3.08 -0.72 -11.42
C VAL A 169 -3.92 -1.75 -10.69
N HIS A 170 -3.25 -2.64 -9.97
CA HIS A 170 -3.87 -3.59 -9.05
C HIS A 170 -3.62 -3.13 -7.63
N MET A 171 -4.57 -3.35 -6.73
CA MET A 171 -4.51 -2.89 -5.35
C MET A 171 -5.04 -3.97 -4.41
N ALA A 172 -4.36 -4.14 -3.29
CA ALA A 172 -4.86 -4.85 -2.13
C ALA A 172 -4.54 -4.04 -0.86
N ALA A 173 -5.31 -4.25 0.20
CA ALA A 173 -5.05 -3.60 1.49
C ALA A 173 -5.29 -4.57 2.66
N SER A 174 -4.51 -4.42 3.73
CA SER A 174 -4.63 -5.20 4.97
C SER A 174 -4.51 -4.32 6.21
N GLN A 175 -5.06 -4.80 7.32
CA GLN A 175 -4.88 -4.20 8.65
C GLN A 175 -4.75 -5.28 9.72
N GLY A 176 -4.08 -4.95 10.82
CA GLY A 176 -4.06 -5.80 12.00
C GLY A 176 -2.92 -5.48 12.94
N GLN A 177 -2.63 -6.42 13.84
CA GLN A 177 -1.49 -6.33 14.74
C GLN A 177 -0.30 -6.99 14.05
N ALA A 178 0.53 -6.19 13.39
CA ALA A 178 1.72 -6.69 12.72
C ALA A 178 2.65 -7.31 13.76
N GLN A 179 3.00 -8.58 13.55
CA GLN A 179 3.96 -9.28 14.37
C GLN A 179 5.36 -9.02 13.80
N PRO A 180 6.22 -8.26 14.50
CA PRO A 180 7.59 -8.05 14.06
C PRO A 180 8.34 -9.40 13.99
N PRO A 181 9.34 -9.54 13.10
CA PRO A 181 10.20 -10.72 13.10
C PRO A 181 10.80 -10.91 14.50
N GLN A 182 10.52 -12.05 15.13
CA GLN A 182 11.11 -12.39 16.42
C GLN A 182 12.28 -13.34 16.17
N PRO A 183 13.52 -12.96 16.56
CA PRO A 183 14.60 -13.92 16.66
C PRO A 183 14.17 -15.04 17.61
N PRO A 184 14.46 -16.32 17.29
CA PRO A 184 14.03 -17.46 18.11
C PRO A 184 14.49 -17.39 19.58
N ASP A 185 15.48 -16.55 19.90
CA ASP A 185 16.06 -16.39 21.24
C ASP A 185 15.81 -15.01 21.90
N SER A 186 14.92 -14.17 21.36
CA SER A 186 14.71 -12.83 21.90
C SER A 186 13.97 -12.86 23.24
N LYS A 187 14.66 -12.49 24.33
CA LYS A 187 14.10 -12.39 25.69
C LYS A 187 13.08 -11.25 25.87
N ASN A 188 13.04 -10.31 24.93
CA ASN A 188 12.05 -9.23 24.89
C ASN A 188 11.28 -9.31 23.57
N PRO A 189 10.10 -9.96 23.55
CA PRO A 189 9.25 -9.97 22.37
C PRO A 189 8.87 -8.53 22.02
N ALA A 190 9.15 -8.11 20.79
CA ALA A 190 8.68 -6.83 20.30
C ALA A 190 7.14 -6.84 20.29
N VAL A 191 6.54 -5.79 20.84
CA VAL A 191 5.09 -5.67 21.03
C VAL A 191 4.44 -5.52 19.65
N PRO A 192 3.39 -6.32 19.34
CA PRO A 192 2.62 -6.14 18.11
C PRO A 192 2.13 -4.69 17.97
N GLN A 193 2.23 -4.14 16.77
CA GLN A 193 1.76 -2.78 16.50
C GLN A 193 0.59 -2.82 15.52
N SER A 194 -0.44 -2.02 15.80
CA SER A 194 -1.48 -1.75 14.82
C SER A 194 -0.85 -1.20 13.56
N LEU A 195 -1.09 -1.86 12.43
CA LEU A 195 -0.59 -1.47 11.13
C LEU A 195 -1.74 -1.51 10.12
N TYR A 196 -1.71 -0.54 9.21
CA TYR A 196 -2.50 -0.51 8.01
C TYR A 196 -1.54 -0.50 6.83
N ALA A 197 -1.78 -1.35 5.84
CA ALA A 197 -0.92 -1.47 4.66
C ALA A 197 -1.74 -1.53 3.38
N MET A 198 -1.18 -0.97 2.30
CA MET A 198 -1.73 -1.04 0.95
C MET A 198 -0.61 -1.38 -0.02
N GLY A 199 -0.86 -2.38 -0.85
CA GLY A 199 -0.02 -2.75 -1.98
C GLY A 199 -0.68 -2.27 -3.26
N ILE A 200 0.09 -1.62 -4.13
CA ILE A 200 -0.35 -1.26 -5.48
C ILE A 200 0.69 -1.79 -6.46
N SER A 201 0.28 -2.47 -7.52
CA SER A 201 1.21 -2.96 -8.54
C SER A 201 0.78 -2.56 -9.95
N THR A 202 1.73 -2.45 -10.86
CA THR A 202 1.47 -2.15 -12.26
C THR A 202 2.60 -2.60 -13.19
N ASN A 203 2.31 -2.80 -14.46
CA ASN A 203 3.32 -2.93 -15.51
C ASN A 203 3.44 -1.59 -16.24
N TRP A 204 4.57 -0.91 -16.08
CA TRP A 204 4.86 0.38 -16.69
C TRP A 204 6.18 0.34 -17.45
N ASN A 205 6.17 0.63 -18.75
CA ASN A 205 7.37 0.69 -19.58
C ASN A 205 8.23 -0.60 -19.46
N SER A 206 7.58 -1.77 -19.43
CA SER A 206 8.20 -3.08 -19.21
C SER A 206 8.80 -3.30 -17.81
N HIS A 207 8.55 -2.41 -16.86
CA HIS A 207 8.90 -2.59 -15.45
C HIS A 207 7.66 -3.02 -14.66
N LEU A 208 7.79 -4.09 -13.88
CA LEU A 208 6.78 -4.45 -12.89
C LEU A 208 7.05 -3.64 -11.63
N LEU A 209 6.22 -2.65 -11.37
CA LEU A 209 6.36 -1.77 -10.22
C LEU A 209 5.41 -2.21 -9.11
N VAL A 210 5.89 -2.14 -7.87
CA VAL A 210 5.08 -2.31 -6.67
C VAL A 210 5.32 -1.15 -5.71
N TRP A 211 4.22 -0.55 -5.27
CA TRP A 211 4.19 0.39 -4.17
C TRP A 211 3.67 -0.31 -2.92
N TYR A 212 4.35 -0.08 -1.80
CA TYR A 212 3.90 -0.47 -0.48
C TYR A 212 3.75 0.78 0.37
N PHE A 213 2.52 1.02 0.82
CA PHE A 213 2.17 2.08 1.76
C PHE A 213 1.93 1.45 3.12
N SER A 214 2.49 2.03 4.18
CA SER A 214 2.21 1.57 5.54
C SER A 214 2.08 2.72 6.51
N SER A 215 1.26 2.53 7.55
CA SER A 215 1.13 3.47 8.66
C SER A 215 0.46 2.79 9.86
N ASN A 216 0.81 3.18 11.07
CA ASN A 216 0.09 2.77 12.28
C ASN A 216 -1.17 3.61 12.58
N ASN A 217 -1.46 4.59 11.72
CA ASN A 217 -2.60 5.51 11.80
C ASN A 217 -3.35 5.58 10.45
N ILE A 218 -4.66 5.30 10.45
CA ILE A 218 -5.46 5.22 9.21
C ILE A 218 -5.58 6.55 8.47
N ASP A 219 -5.68 7.68 9.18
CA ASP A 219 -5.74 9.00 8.56
C ASP A 219 -4.43 9.33 7.85
N THR A 220 -3.32 8.96 8.46
CA THR A 220 -1.99 9.11 7.88
C THR A 220 -1.83 8.20 6.67
N LEU A 221 -2.33 6.96 6.72
CA LEU A 221 -2.35 6.08 5.55
C LEU A 221 -3.16 6.71 4.40
N ASN A 222 -4.39 7.14 4.67
CA ASN A 222 -5.27 7.80 3.72
C ASN A 222 -4.69 9.09 3.13
N ARG A 223 -3.79 9.75 3.87
CA ARG A 223 -3.05 10.91 3.38
C ARG A 223 -1.93 10.49 2.41
N ILE A 224 -1.10 9.51 2.79
CA ILE A 224 0.06 9.13 1.96
C ILE A 224 -0.35 8.37 0.69
N THR A 225 -1.48 7.66 0.69
CA THR A 225 -1.99 6.94 -0.51
C THR A 225 -2.51 7.88 -1.60
N LYS A 226 -2.79 9.14 -1.26
CA LYS A 226 -3.11 10.21 -2.21
C LYS A 226 -1.89 10.77 -2.94
N THR A 227 -0.70 10.21 -2.70
CA THR A 227 0.50 10.49 -3.49
C THR A 227 0.14 10.37 -4.97
N THR A 228 0.44 11.42 -5.74
CA THR A 228 0.14 11.42 -7.17
C THR A 228 1.34 10.92 -7.96
N VAL A 229 1.04 10.18 -9.01
CA VAL A 229 2.03 9.64 -9.94
C VAL A 229 1.78 10.18 -11.32
N ARG A 230 2.86 10.47 -12.03
CA ARG A 230 2.85 10.83 -13.44
C ARG A 230 3.66 9.78 -14.21
N PHE A 231 2.94 9.01 -15.02
CA PHE A 231 3.52 8.02 -15.94
C PHE A 231 3.92 8.71 -17.26
N GLY A 232 5.22 8.88 -17.50
CA GLY A 232 5.74 9.56 -18.68
C GLY A 232 5.26 11.02 -18.81
N ARG A 233 4.59 11.34 -19.93
CA ARG A 233 4.05 12.68 -20.24
C ARG A 233 2.58 12.87 -19.84
N ALA A 234 1.97 11.87 -19.18
CA ALA A 234 0.59 11.96 -18.74
C ALA A 234 0.39 13.08 -17.71
N GLU A 235 -0.85 13.39 -17.38
CA GLU A 235 -1.14 14.22 -16.21
C GLU A 235 -0.92 13.43 -14.92
N ALA A 236 -0.61 14.13 -13.82
CA ALA A 236 -0.47 13.49 -12.52
C ALA A 236 -1.85 13.06 -12.00
N ALA A 237 -1.94 11.84 -11.48
CA ALA A 237 -3.15 11.30 -10.89
C ALA A 237 -2.84 10.60 -9.56
N PRO A 238 -3.76 10.63 -8.58
CA PRO A 238 -3.55 9.96 -7.30
C PRO A 238 -3.40 8.44 -7.50
N LEU A 239 -2.43 7.84 -6.81
CA LEU A 239 -2.23 6.39 -6.81
C LEU A 239 -3.46 5.68 -6.25
N TYR A 240 -4.06 6.19 -5.18
CA TYR A 240 -5.37 5.73 -4.71
C TYR A 240 -6.26 6.93 -4.32
N PRO A 241 -7.41 7.13 -5.01
CA PRO A 241 -8.25 8.32 -4.79
C PRO A 241 -9.24 8.18 -3.63
N LEU A 242 -9.45 6.96 -3.09
CA LEU A 242 -10.48 6.69 -2.09
C LEU A 242 -9.89 6.70 -0.67
N ALA A 243 -10.75 6.91 0.33
CA ALA A 243 -10.38 6.67 1.72
C ALA A 243 -10.52 5.17 2.04
N MET A 244 -9.50 4.60 2.66
CA MET A 244 -9.59 3.31 3.33
C MET A 244 -10.21 3.47 4.71
N GLY A 245 -10.96 2.46 5.14
CA GLY A 245 -11.49 2.40 6.50
C GLY A 245 -12.76 3.22 6.75
N THR A 246 -13.36 3.87 5.75
CA THR A 246 -14.73 4.39 5.87
C THR A 246 -15.74 3.40 5.31
N ALA A 247 -16.05 2.37 6.09
CA ALA A 247 -17.46 2.05 6.30
C ALA A 247 -17.83 2.72 7.62
N ALA A 248 -18.63 3.79 7.54
CA ALA A 248 -19.40 4.28 8.69
C ALA A 248 -20.87 4.35 8.22
N PRO A 249 -21.86 4.07 9.07
CA PRO A 249 -21.79 3.73 10.50
C PRO A 249 -21.86 2.22 10.80
#